data_AF-A0A9N8MTV0-F1
#
_entry.id   AF-A0A9N8MTV0-F1
#
_cell.length_a   1.000
_cell.length_b   1.000
_cell.length_c   1.000
_cell.angle_alpha   90.00
_cell.angle_beta   90.00
_cell.angle_gamma   90.00
#
_symmetry.space_group_name_H-M   'P 1'
#
loop_
_entity.id
_entity.type
_entity.pdbx_description
1 polymer ?
#
loop_
_entity_poly.entity_id
_entity_poly.type
_entity_poly.pdbx_seq_one_letter_code
_entity_poly.pdbx_strand_id
1 'polypeptide(L)'
;MKTRLTIPALQDAAAPAGFPDADEIATLRAWYAGMSTRDAVNRYLPGRLGQGRSARGVLGQIRRALVLVARRAKREDLATLMEHPVAERARHAKAVAQAIEVLRYGKPPEPEISDPVERWFPERAARALQAQGIATLADLTVRTPRRRLWWKAIPDLGATSAKQIEAFFAAHPALTERARALIATTRTGSVVPWESLRLPHEVDGSSGSFRAPRETCVLAADNDYEAVQAWLSLHESAATQRTYRKEAERLILWAIVERGRALSLLTTEDAVAYRAFLRRPAPADRWTGPLRPRSSPEWRPFVGGLSARSAAHALSILGALFRWLIEQRYALANPFAGVKVRDGGKTADLDASRAFTDGEWTLVRTIADGLEWSYGWSEPAARRLRFLLDVGFATGLRASELVGAKLKDVEANPRGEYWLHVKGKGRKSGKVALPPLAWNALSQYLLARGLPITPARWQPDTPLVGNLDEDAAGAISSVRLWAVLRRFFLQAAELIEADHPPLADKLRRASTHWMRHTHATYALAHGAELTTVRDNLRHASISTTSIYLHSDDTKRARQMAGAFGSGR
;
A
#
# COMPACT_ATOMS: atom_id res chain seq x y z
N MET A 1 -23.65 -8.29 53.32
CA MET A 1 -24.51 -8.59 52.16
C MET A 1 -24.48 -10.09 51.89
N LYS A 2 -25.64 -10.77 51.95
CA LYS A 2 -25.77 -12.21 51.70
C LYS A 2 -25.80 -12.45 50.19
N THR A 3 -24.71 -12.92 49.60
CA THR A 3 -24.67 -13.33 48.19
C THR A 3 -25.35 -14.70 48.08
N ARG A 4 -26.57 -14.74 47.55
CA ARG A 4 -27.28 -15.97 47.21
C ARG A 4 -26.54 -16.63 46.04
N LEU A 5 -25.96 -17.81 46.28
CA LEU A 5 -25.48 -18.69 45.21
C LEU A 5 -26.70 -19.30 44.52
N THR A 6 -27.06 -18.74 43.37
CA THR A 6 -28.11 -19.28 42.49
C THR A 6 -27.55 -20.53 41.81
N ILE A 7 -28.19 -21.69 42.03
CA ILE A 7 -27.83 -22.96 41.39
C ILE A 7 -28.58 -23.04 40.04
N PRO A 8 -27.91 -23.08 38.88
CA PRO A 8 -28.57 -23.33 37.60
C PRO A 8 -29.03 -24.79 37.52
N ALA A 9 -30.13 -25.05 36.81
CA ALA A 9 -30.64 -26.40 36.57
C ALA A 9 -29.59 -27.25 35.82
N LEU A 10 -29.18 -28.36 36.44
CA LEU A 10 -28.11 -29.25 35.99
C LEU A 10 -28.70 -30.63 35.67
N GLN A 11 -28.84 -30.96 34.39
CA GLN A 11 -29.07 -32.32 33.90
C GLN A 11 -27.95 -32.67 32.88
N ASP A 12 -27.34 -33.84 33.08
CA ASP A 12 -26.35 -34.53 32.22
C ASP A 12 -24.93 -33.94 32.05
N ALA A 13 -24.22 -33.70 33.16
CA ALA A 13 -22.76 -33.52 33.14
C ALA A 13 -22.04 -34.63 33.92
N ALA A 14 -21.11 -35.33 33.27
CA ALA A 14 -20.26 -36.34 33.90
C ALA A 14 -19.31 -35.72 34.94
N ALA A 15 -19.10 -36.41 36.07
CA ALA A 15 -18.23 -35.93 37.15
C ALA A 15 -16.75 -35.81 36.69
N PRO A 16 -15.98 -34.86 37.23
CA PRO A 16 -14.59 -34.65 36.82
C PRO A 16 -13.70 -35.86 37.15
N ALA A 17 -12.65 -36.07 36.35
CA ALA A 17 -11.73 -37.19 36.53
C ALA A 17 -11.06 -37.19 37.92
N GLY A 18 -11.23 -38.29 38.66
CA GLY A 18 -10.74 -38.45 40.03
C GLY A 18 -11.69 -37.96 41.12
N PHE A 19 -12.93 -37.59 40.76
CA PHE A 19 -14.00 -37.33 41.72
C PHE A 19 -14.42 -38.65 42.40
N PRO A 20 -14.62 -38.68 43.73
CA PRO A 20 -15.03 -39.90 44.42
C PRO A 20 -16.38 -40.43 43.93
N ASP A 21 -16.55 -41.75 43.94
CA ASP A 21 -17.80 -42.39 43.52
C ASP A 21 -18.97 -42.13 44.49
N ALA A 22 -20.17 -42.61 44.14
CA ALA A 22 -21.37 -42.37 44.94
C ALA A 22 -21.24 -42.92 46.37
N ASP A 23 -20.59 -44.07 46.54
CA ASP A 23 -20.43 -44.76 47.83
C ASP A 23 -19.35 -44.07 48.68
N GLU A 24 -18.27 -43.60 48.06
CA GLU A 24 -17.24 -42.78 48.70
C GLU A 24 -17.81 -41.43 49.17
N ILE A 25 -18.66 -40.78 48.38
CA ILE A 25 -19.36 -39.56 48.80
C ILE A 25 -20.38 -39.83 49.91
N ALA A 26 -21.12 -40.95 49.84
CA ALA A 26 -22.06 -41.34 50.90
C ALA A 26 -21.33 -41.61 52.23
N THR A 27 -20.18 -42.27 52.18
CA THR A 27 -19.28 -42.49 53.33
C THR A 27 -18.87 -41.17 53.97
N LEU A 28 -18.42 -40.21 53.16
CA LEU A 28 -17.98 -38.90 53.63
C LEU A 28 -19.15 -38.11 54.26
N ARG A 29 -20.33 -38.14 53.65
CA ARG A 29 -21.54 -37.48 54.17
C ARG A 29 -21.98 -38.07 55.50
N ALA A 30 -21.99 -39.40 55.63
CA ALA A 30 -22.33 -40.07 56.88
C ALA A 30 -21.36 -39.70 58.02
N TRP A 31 -20.06 -39.58 57.70
CA TRP A 31 -19.06 -39.12 58.66
C TRP A 31 -19.26 -37.66 59.10
N TYR A 32 -19.64 -36.76 58.19
CA TYR A 32 -20.00 -35.38 58.53
C TYR A 32 -21.31 -35.28 59.32
N ALA A 33 -22.24 -36.21 59.12
CA ALA A 33 -23.50 -36.29 59.86
C ALA A 33 -23.35 -36.83 61.30
N GLY A 34 -22.12 -37.16 61.74
CA GLY A 34 -21.81 -37.54 63.11
C GLY A 34 -21.40 -39.00 63.29
N MET A 35 -21.54 -39.84 62.26
CA MET A 35 -21.17 -41.25 62.32
C MET A 35 -19.67 -41.43 62.62
N SER A 36 -19.32 -42.53 63.32
CA SER A 36 -17.91 -42.88 63.51
C SER A 36 -17.27 -43.22 62.17
N THR A 37 -15.95 -43.00 62.02
CA THR A 37 -15.25 -43.30 60.77
C THR A 37 -15.33 -44.79 60.42
N ARG A 38 -15.35 -45.68 61.42
CA ARG A 38 -15.44 -47.12 61.19
C ARG A 38 -16.82 -47.54 60.69
N ASP A 39 -17.88 -46.99 61.29
CA ASP A 39 -19.26 -47.33 60.91
C ASP A 39 -19.61 -46.77 59.53
N ALA A 40 -19.15 -45.56 59.20
CA ALA A 40 -19.36 -44.98 57.88
C ALA A 40 -18.70 -45.82 56.77
N VAL A 41 -17.46 -46.25 56.97
CA VAL A 41 -16.75 -47.08 55.97
C VAL A 41 -17.36 -48.48 55.91
N ASN A 42 -17.72 -49.11 57.03
CA ASN A 42 -18.39 -50.42 57.02
C ASN A 42 -19.74 -50.38 56.29
N ARG A 43 -20.52 -49.31 56.46
CA ARG A 43 -21.87 -49.20 55.91
C ARG A 43 -21.88 -48.96 54.41
N TYR A 44 -20.98 -48.13 53.90
CA TYR A 44 -21.01 -47.68 52.51
C TYR A 44 -19.85 -48.23 51.67
N LEU A 45 -18.76 -48.71 52.28
CA LEU A 45 -17.59 -49.27 51.59
C LEU A 45 -17.10 -50.58 52.27
N PRO A 46 -17.97 -51.59 52.47
CA PRO A 46 -17.64 -52.79 53.24
C PRO A 46 -16.43 -53.57 52.68
N GLY A 47 -16.26 -53.58 51.35
CA GLY A 47 -15.16 -54.29 50.68
C GLY A 47 -13.80 -53.58 50.69
N ARG A 48 -13.71 -52.33 51.20
CA ARG A 48 -12.45 -51.56 51.27
C ARG A 48 -11.66 -51.80 52.56
N LEU A 49 -12.24 -52.55 53.51
CA LEU A 49 -11.63 -52.92 54.78
C LEU A 49 -11.09 -54.35 54.72
N GLY A 50 -9.79 -54.46 54.49
CA GLY A 50 -9.05 -55.69 54.32
C GLY A 50 -7.75 -55.37 53.58
N GLN A 51 -6.63 -56.03 53.90
CA GLN A 51 -5.28 -55.71 53.41
C GLN A 51 -4.60 -54.47 54.06
N GLY A 52 -4.63 -54.33 55.39
CA GLY A 52 -3.83 -53.32 56.12
C GLY A 52 -4.31 -51.87 56.02
N ARG A 53 -5.47 -51.62 55.39
CA ARG A 53 -6.07 -50.28 55.27
C ARG A 53 -6.94 -49.96 56.50
N SER A 54 -6.68 -48.83 57.15
CA SER A 54 -7.51 -48.34 58.25
C SER A 54 -8.71 -47.54 57.73
N ALA A 55 -9.85 -47.59 58.44
CA ALA A 55 -11.04 -46.78 58.10
C ALA A 55 -10.72 -45.27 58.04
N ARG A 56 -9.81 -44.78 58.90
CA ARG A 56 -9.30 -43.40 58.85
C ARG A 56 -8.50 -43.14 57.57
N GLY A 57 -7.70 -44.10 57.12
CA GLY A 57 -6.94 -44.01 55.88
C GLY A 57 -7.83 -43.91 54.64
N VAL A 58 -8.90 -44.71 54.58
CA VAL A 58 -9.90 -44.69 53.50
C VAL A 58 -10.59 -43.33 53.44
N LEU A 59 -11.12 -42.85 54.57
CA LEU A 59 -11.77 -41.54 54.62
C LEU A 59 -10.80 -40.39 54.27
N GLY A 60 -9.56 -40.47 54.75
CA GLY A 60 -8.51 -39.51 54.41
C GLY A 60 -8.19 -39.48 52.91
N GLN A 61 -8.24 -40.62 52.23
CA GLN A 61 -8.04 -40.70 50.79
C GLN A 61 -9.17 -40.01 50.01
N ILE A 62 -10.43 -40.23 50.41
CA ILE A 62 -11.60 -39.57 49.81
C ILE A 62 -11.48 -38.04 49.96
N ARG A 63 -11.10 -37.55 51.15
CA ARG A 63 -10.87 -36.11 51.38
C ARG A 63 -9.75 -35.56 50.49
N ARG A 64 -8.61 -36.26 50.38
CA ARG A 64 -7.50 -35.85 49.51
C ARG A 64 -7.90 -35.83 48.03
N ALA A 65 -8.72 -36.77 47.58
CA ALA A 65 -9.24 -36.80 46.21
C ALA A 65 -10.06 -35.52 45.92
N LEU A 66 -10.95 -35.12 46.82
CA LEU A 66 -11.72 -33.88 46.68
C LEU A 66 -10.86 -32.62 46.71
N VAL A 67 -9.83 -32.56 47.57
CA VAL A 67 -8.84 -31.46 47.57
C VAL A 67 -8.15 -31.37 46.21
N LEU A 68 -7.75 -32.51 45.64
CA LEU A 68 -7.08 -32.54 44.34
C LEU A 68 -7.99 -32.10 43.20
N VAL A 69 -9.28 -32.48 43.24
CA VAL A 69 -10.29 -31.97 42.30
C VAL A 69 -10.47 -30.45 42.47
N ALA A 70 -10.54 -29.94 43.70
CA ALA A 70 -10.67 -28.50 43.97
C ALA A 70 -9.48 -27.69 43.43
N ARG A 71 -8.25 -28.18 43.64
CA ARG A 71 -7.03 -27.55 43.11
C ARG A 71 -6.99 -27.57 41.57
N ARG A 72 -7.41 -28.68 40.94
CA ARG A 72 -7.54 -28.76 39.47
C ARG A 72 -8.59 -27.78 38.93
N ALA A 73 -9.67 -27.57 39.67
CA ALA A 73 -10.68 -26.56 39.36
C ALA A 73 -10.26 -25.13 39.74
N LYS A 74 -9.01 -24.91 40.20
CA LYS A 74 -8.48 -23.61 40.66
C LYS A 74 -9.32 -22.98 41.79
N ARG A 75 -9.93 -23.80 42.65
CA ARG A 75 -10.74 -23.39 43.82
C ARG A 75 -10.01 -23.69 45.12
N GLU A 76 -8.97 -22.89 45.42
CA GLU A 76 -8.20 -23.04 46.67
C GLU A 76 -9.05 -22.77 47.93
N ASP A 77 -10.11 -21.96 47.80
CA ASP A 77 -11.11 -21.76 48.85
C ASP A 77 -11.78 -23.09 49.27
N LEU A 78 -12.14 -23.91 48.28
CA LEU A 78 -12.76 -25.21 48.52
C LEU A 78 -11.74 -26.26 48.96
N ALA A 79 -10.50 -26.21 48.46
CA ALA A 79 -9.42 -27.07 48.91
C ALA A 79 -9.12 -26.85 50.41
N THR A 80 -8.97 -25.59 50.81
CA THR A 80 -8.73 -25.19 52.21
C THR A 80 -9.90 -25.63 53.10
N LEU A 81 -11.14 -25.47 52.64
CA LEU A 81 -12.32 -25.94 53.36
C LEU A 81 -12.28 -27.46 53.60
N MET A 82 -11.81 -28.26 52.63
CA MET A 82 -11.73 -29.72 52.76
C MET A 82 -10.57 -30.21 53.65
N GLU A 83 -9.57 -29.35 53.90
CA GLU A 83 -8.39 -29.64 54.71
C GLU A 83 -8.57 -29.34 56.21
N HIS A 84 -9.77 -28.93 56.65
CA HIS A 84 -10.03 -28.57 58.05
C HIS A 84 -9.69 -29.70 59.06
N PRO A 85 -9.35 -29.36 60.33
CA PRO A 85 -9.11 -30.36 61.38
C PRO A 85 -10.35 -31.23 61.67
N VAL A 86 -10.15 -32.52 62.00
CA VAL A 86 -11.27 -33.46 62.29
C VAL A 86 -12.18 -32.98 63.42
N ALA A 87 -11.61 -32.29 64.43
CA ALA A 87 -12.37 -31.71 65.54
C ALA A 87 -13.44 -30.69 65.09
N GLU A 88 -13.23 -30.04 63.94
CA GLU A 88 -14.13 -29.01 63.41
C GLU A 88 -15.18 -29.55 62.43
N ARG A 89 -15.27 -30.87 62.25
CA ARG A 89 -16.15 -31.48 61.22
C ARG A 89 -17.60 -31.02 61.30
N ALA A 90 -18.15 -30.85 62.51
CA ALA A 90 -19.54 -30.44 62.70
C ALA A 90 -19.79 -29.01 62.21
N ARG A 91 -18.80 -28.11 62.40
CA ARG A 91 -18.87 -26.72 61.96
C ARG A 91 -18.86 -26.61 60.43
N HIS A 92 -18.05 -27.42 59.77
CA HIS A 92 -17.85 -27.35 58.31
C HIS A 92 -18.77 -28.26 57.50
N ALA A 93 -19.52 -29.17 58.14
CA ALA A 93 -20.36 -30.18 57.49
C ALA A 93 -21.26 -29.62 56.37
N LYS A 94 -21.97 -28.51 56.64
CA LYS A 94 -22.87 -27.87 55.67
C LYS A 94 -22.10 -27.25 54.49
N ALA A 95 -21.00 -26.57 54.77
CA ALA A 95 -20.16 -25.94 53.75
C ALA A 95 -19.48 -27.00 52.87
N VAL A 96 -19.01 -28.10 53.46
CA VAL A 96 -18.42 -29.23 52.75
C VAL A 96 -19.45 -29.93 51.85
N ALA A 97 -20.69 -30.14 52.33
CA ALA A 97 -21.75 -30.70 51.51
C ALA A 97 -22.04 -29.85 50.26
N GLN A 98 -22.08 -28.52 50.41
CA GLN A 98 -22.24 -27.59 49.28
C GLN A 98 -21.03 -27.63 48.35
N ALA A 99 -19.82 -27.64 48.90
CA ALA A 99 -18.59 -27.71 48.13
C ALA A 99 -18.47 -29.00 47.32
N ILE A 100 -18.92 -30.14 47.84
CA ILE A 100 -18.99 -31.41 47.08
C ILE A 100 -19.89 -31.25 45.85
N GLU A 101 -21.05 -30.61 45.98
CA GLU A 101 -21.94 -30.36 44.83
C GLU A 101 -21.33 -29.38 43.84
N VAL A 102 -20.67 -28.32 44.31
CA VAL A 102 -19.93 -27.39 43.42
C VAL A 102 -18.81 -28.12 42.67
N LEU A 103 -18.06 -29.00 43.33
CA LEU A 103 -16.98 -29.77 42.71
C LEU A 103 -17.49 -30.89 41.80
N ARG A 104 -18.67 -31.46 42.07
CA ARG A 104 -19.31 -32.49 41.24
C ARG A 104 -19.57 -32.01 39.81
N TYR A 105 -19.91 -30.72 39.67
CA TYR A 105 -20.22 -30.09 38.39
C TYR A 105 -19.23 -28.98 37.99
N GLY A 106 -18.18 -28.80 38.78
CA GLY A 106 -17.17 -27.78 38.55
C GLY A 106 -16.31 -28.13 37.35
N LYS A 107 -16.52 -27.42 36.23
CA LYS A 107 -15.57 -27.45 35.11
C LYS A 107 -14.30 -26.71 35.50
N PRO A 108 -13.10 -27.17 35.09
CA PRO A 108 -11.93 -26.31 35.14
C PRO A 108 -12.25 -25.03 34.36
N PRO A 109 -11.80 -23.85 34.84
CA PRO A 109 -11.99 -22.63 34.07
C PRO A 109 -11.40 -22.84 32.68
N GLU A 110 -12.16 -22.53 31.63
CA GLU A 110 -11.62 -22.46 30.28
C GLU A 110 -10.91 -21.11 30.14
N PRO A 111 -9.71 -21.07 29.56
CA PRO A 111 -9.01 -19.81 29.39
C PRO A 111 -9.72 -18.94 28.35
N GLU A 112 -9.85 -17.65 28.66
CA GLU A 112 -10.38 -16.65 27.75
C GLU A 112 -9.26 -15.73 27.25
N ILE A 113 -9.42 -15.17 26.05
CA ILE A 113 -8.42 -14.29 25.44
C ILE A 113 -8.12 -13.03 26.28
N SER A 114 -9.12 -12.55 27.04
CA SER A 114 -9.03 -11.41 27.95
C SER A 114 -8.43 -11.76 29.32
N ASP A 115 -8.18 -13.04 29.59
CA ASP A 115 -7.64 -13.42 30.88
C ASP A 115 -6.24 -12.84 31.10
N PRO A 116 -5.94 -12.38 32.33
CA PRO A 116 -4.62 -11.88 32.67
C PRO A 116 -3.63 -13.04 32.75
N VAL A 117 -2.39 -12.81 32.31
CA VAL A 117 -1.34 -13.85 32.26
C VAL A 117 -0.99 -14.43 33.64
N GLU A 118 -1.15 -13.66 34.71
CA GLU A 118 -0.91 -14.07 36.10
C GLU A 118 -1.89 -15.14 36.60
N ARG A 119 -3.07 -15.25 35.98
CA ARG A 119 -4.05 -16.30 36.30
C ARG A 119 -3.60 -17.69 35.85
N TRP A 120 -2.77 -17.73 34.81
CA TRP A 120 -2.45 -18.94 34.05
C TRP A 120 -0.98 -19.37 34.15
N PHE A 121 -0.06 -18.44 34.38
CA PHE A 121 1.38 -18.71 34.44
C PHE A 121 1.98 -18.42 35.82
N PRO A 122 3.14 -19.05 36.16
CA PRO A 122 3.84 -18.78 37.41
C PRO A 122 4.19 -17.31 37.57
N GLU A 123 4.16 -16.80 38.80
CA GLU A 123 4.36 -15.38 39.12
C GLU A 123 5.60 -14.76 38.47
N ARG A 124 6.72 -15.49 38.47
CA ARG A 124 7.96 -15.04 37.82
C ARG A 124 7.80 -14.82 36.31
N ALA A 125 7.10 -15.73 35.62
CA ALA A 125 6.83 -15.61 34.20
C ALA A 125 5.81 -14.50 33.91
N ALA A 126 4.76 -14.40 34.73
CA ALA A 126 3.76 -13.33 34.61
C ALA A 126 4.37 -11.94 34.75
N ARG A 127 5.24 -11.73 35.75
CA ARG A 127 5.96 -10.45 35.93
C ARG A 127 6.86 -10.11 34.74
N ALA A 128 7.62 -11.08 34.22
CA ALA A 128 8.48 -10.87 33.05
C ALA A 128 7.67 -10.47 31.80
N LEU A 129 6.50 -11.08 31.60
CA LEU A 129 5.58 -10.75 30.52
C LEU A 129 4.95 -9.35 30.71
N GLN A 130 4.45 -9.04 31.90
CA GLN A 130 3.85 -7.75 32.22
C GLN A 130 4.86 -6.60 32.09
N ALA A 131 6.14 -6.82 32.43
CA ALA A 131 7.21 -5.84 32.25
C ALA A 131 7.43 -5.46 30.76
N GLN A 132 7.02 -6.31 29.83
CA GLN A 132 7.04 -6.04 28.38
C GLN A 132 5.66 -5.62 27.84
N GLY A 133 4.75 -5.22 28.73
CA GLY A 133 3.39 -4.81 28.36
C GLY A 133 2.50 -5.95 27.84
N ILE A 134 2.82 -7.21 28.17
CA ILE A 134 2.03 -8.39 27.84
C ILE A 134 1.19 -8.75 29.08
N ALA A 135 -0.02 -8.21 29.15
CA ALA A 135 -0.90 -8.36 30.32
C ALA A 135 -1.90 -9.50 30.17
N THR A 136 -2.31 -9.83 28.95
CA THR A 136 -3.38 -10.81 28.67
C THR A 136 -2.90 -11.99 27.82
N LEU A 137 -3.66 -13.09 27.81
CA LEU A 137 -3.42 -14.24 26.92
C LEU A 137 -3.49 -13.82 25.43
N ALA A 138 -4.31 -12.83 25.08
CA ALA A 138 -4.35 -12.22 23.75
C ALA A 138 -3.04 -11.49 23.41
N ASP A 139 -2.52 -10.65 24.32
CA ASP A 139 -1.24 -9.97 24.08
C ASP A 139 -0.12 -10.96 23.85
N LEU A 140 -0.10 -12.04 24.62
CA LEU A 140 0.93 -13.07 24.54
C LEU A 140 0.89 -13.82 23.21
N THR A 141 -0.29 -14.11 22.68
CA THR A 141 -0.46 -14.79 21.37
C THR A 141 -0.19 -13.89 20.18
N VAL A 142 -0.51 -12.59 20.29
CA VAL A 142 -0.37 -11.60 19.21
C VAL A 142 1.06 -11.08 19.11
N ARG A 143 1.69 -10.79 20.24
CA ARG A 143 2.98 -10.06 20.30
C ARG A 143 4.19 -10.98 20.34
N THR A 144 3.99 -12.28 20.57
CA THR A 144 5.08 -13.26 20.58
C THR A 144 5.30 -13.84 19.18
N PRO A 145 6.42 -13.55 18.51
CA PRO A 145 6.72 -14.13 17.21
C PRO A 145 6.87 -15.65 17.37
N ARG A 146 6.23 -16.45 16.49
CA ARG A 146 6.46 -17.91 16.39
C ARG A 146 7.83 -18.24 15.79
N ARG A 147 8.89 -17.64 16.33
CA ARG A 147 10.28 -17.93 16.01
C ARG A 147 10.82 -18.89 17.05
N ARG A 148 11.74 -19.77 16.62
CA ARG A 148 12.55 -20.58 17.54
C ARG A 148 13.23 -19.62 18.53
N LEU A 149 13.06 -19.85 19.84
CA LEU A 149 13.65 -19.03 20.93
C LEU A 149 13.02 -17.64 21.15
N TRP A 150 11.71 -17.45 20.92
CA TRP A 150 11.01 -16.15 21.11
C TRP A 150 11.24 -15.50 22.48
N TRP A 151 11.38 -16.31 23.54
CA TRP A 151 11.58 -15.85 24.90
C TRP A 151 12.91 -15.12 25.12
N LYS A 152 13.90 -15.27 24.22
CA LYS A 152 15.15 -14.50 24.29
C LYS A 152 14.94 -12.99 24.14
N ALA A 153 13.83 -12.58 23.51
CA ALA A 153 13.48 -11.17 23.36
C ALA A 153 12.79 -10.57 24.60
N ILE A 154 12.45 -11.40 25.59
CA ILE A 154 11.80 -10.98 26.83
C ILE A 154 12.80 -11.17 27.97
N PRO A 155 13.36 -10.07 28.50
CA PRO A 155 14.22 -10.13 29.68
C PRO A 155 13.54 -10.92 30.81
N ASP A 156 14.32 -11.74 31.51
CA ASP A 156 13.89 -12.57 32.64
C ASP A 156 12.91 -13.73 32.34
N LEU A 157 12.53 -13.95 31.08
CA LEU A 157 11.76 -15.13 30.67
C LEU A 157 12.68 -16.30 30.27
N GLY A 158 12.86 -17.25 31.19
CA GLY A 158 13.69 -18.43 30.96
C GLY A 158 13.09 -19.48 30.01
N ALA A 159 13.93 -20.34 29.44
CA ALA A 159 13.52 -21.39 28.50
C ALA A 159 12.48 -22.37 29.07
N THR A 160 12.52 -22.64 30.38
CA THR A 160 11.56 -23.51 31.06
C THR A 160 10.16 -22.90 31.09
N SER A 161 10.05 -21.61 31.42
CA SER A 161 8.78 -20.88 31.40
C SER A 161 8.23 -20.74 29.98
N ALA A 162 9.11 -20.53 29.00
CA ALA A 162 8.71 -20.50 27.60
C ALA A 162 8.10 -21.84 27.13
N LYS A 163 8.73 -22.97 27.48
CA LYS A 163 8.18 -24.31 27.19
C LYS A 163 6.83 -24.55 27.87
N GLN A 164 6.62 -24.04 29.09
CA GLN A 164 5.34 -24.15 29.79
C GLN A 164 4.24 -23.33 29.09
N ILE A 165 4.58 -22.12 28.62
CA ILE A 165 3.67 -21.28 27.85
C ILE A 165 3.33 -21.96 26.50
N GLU A 166 4.32 -22.52 25.81
CA GLU A 166 4.11 -23.27 24.56
C GLU A 166 3.21 -24.49 24.77
N ALA A 167 3.46 -25.27 25.83
CA ALA A 167 2.62 -26.42 26.18
C ALA A 167 1.18 -26.01 26.52
N PHE A 168 1.00 -24.85 27.19
CA PHE A 168 -0.32 -24.32 27.50
C PHE A 168 -1.13 -24.00 26.24
N PHE A 169 -0.55 -23.31 25.25
CA PHE A 169 -1.26 -23.02 23.99
C PHE A 169 -1.45 -24.25 23.10
N ALA A 170 -0.53 -25.22 23.17
CA ALA A 170 -0.70 -26.51 22.50
C ALA A 170 -1.91 -27.30 23.05
N ALA A 171 -2.17 -27.19 24.36
CA ALA A 171 -3.33 -27.80 25.01
C ALA A 171 -4.65 -27.03 24.78
N HIS A 172 -4.59 -25.78 24.32
CA HIS A 172 -5.77 -24.91 24.08
C HIS A 172 -5.78 -24.34 22.65
N PRO A 173 -5.94 -25.19 21.61
CA PRO A 173 -5.91 -24.75 20.21
C PRO A 173 -7.01 -23.73 19.89
N ALA A 174 -8.21 -23.88 20.45
CA ALA A 174 -9.33 -22.95 20.26
C ALA A 174 -9.04 -21.51 20.72
N LEU A 175 -8.23 -21.35 21.77
CA LEU A 175 -7.81 -20.02 22.25
C LEU A 175 -6.83 -19.36 21.27
N THR A 176 -5.96 -20.17 20.67
CA THR A 176 -5.02 -19.72 19.62
C THR A 176 -5.77 -19.32 18.35
N GLU A 177 -6.83 -20.04 17.98
CA GLU A 177 -7.70 -19.68 16.84
C GLU A 177 -8.49 -18.39 17.10
N ARG A 178 -9.08 -18.23 18.29
CA ARG A 178 -9.79 -16.99 18.67
C ARG A 178 -8.85 -15.78 18.71
N ALA A 179 -7.62 -15.95 19.16
CA ALA A 179 -6.59 -14.90 19.09
C ALA A 179 -6.19 -14.58 17.63
N ARG A 180 -6.05 -15.58 16.75
CA ARG A 180 -5.82 -15.35 15.31
C ARG A 180 -6.98 -14.61 14.65
N ALA A 181 -8.22 -14.95 14.99
CA ALA A 181 -9.39 -14.22 14.53
C ALA A 181 -9.30 -12.74 14.93
N LEU A 182 -8.88 -12.43 16.16
CA LEU A 182 -8.65 -11.05 16.61
C LEU A 182 -7.57 -10.32 15.79
N ILE A 183 -6.46 -11.00 15.43
CA ILE A 183 -5.39 -10.43 14.59
C ILE A 183 -5.90 -10.17 13.17
N ALA A 184 -6.71 -11.07 12.63
CA ALA A 184 -7.35 -10.91 11.33
C ALA A 184 -8.29 -9.68 11.32
N THR A 185 -9.03 -9.44 12.40
CA THR A 185 -9.89 -8.24 12.54
C THR A 185 -9.09 -6.95 12.74
N THR A 186 -7.91 -7.01 13.38
CA THR A 186 -7.11 -5.80 13.68
C THR A 186 -6.22 -5.37 12.49
N ARG A 187 -5.79 -6.31 11.65
CA ARG A 187 -4.93 -6.02 10.47
C ARG A 187 -5.68 -5.67 9.19
N THR A 188 -6.96 -6.02 9.09
CA THR A 188 -7.78 -5.77 7.89
C THR A 188 -8.13 -4.29 7.68
N GLY A 189 -7.84 -3.40 8.65
CA GLY A 189 -8.24 -1.99 8.58
C GLY A 189 -7.20 -0.98 8.08
N SER A 190 -5.89 -1.27 8.09
CA SER A 190 -4.85 -0.25 7.84
C SER A 190 -4.20 -0.38 6.47
N VAL A 191 -4.34 0.65 5.63
CA VAL A 191 -3.66 0.76 4.34
C VAL A 191 -2.20 1.20 4.56
N VAL A 192 -1.25 0.39 4.12
CA VAL A 192 0.20 0.64 4.27
C VAL A 192 0.93 0.59 2.92
N PRO A 193 2.08 1.28 2.77
CA PRO A 193 2.87 1.21 1.54
C PRO A 193 3.45 -0.19 1.28
N TRP A 194 3.77 -0.48 0.01
CA TRP A 194 4.34 -1.73 -0.50
C TRP A 194 5.52 -2.27 0.32
N GLU A 195 6.40 -1.40 0.78
CA GLU A 195 7.60 -1.78 1.54
C GLU A 195 7.25 -2.27 2.96
N SER A 196 6.16 -1.77 3.52
CA SER A 196 5.64 -2.11 4.85
C SER A 196 4.56 -3.18 4.79
N LEU A 197 4.12 -3.57 3.60
CA LEU A 197 3.07 -4.56 3.41
C LEU A 197 3.54 -5.92 3.96
N ARG A 198 2.69 -6.51 4.80
CA ARG A 198 2.87 -7.87 5.35
C ARG A 198 1.56 -8.60 5.17
N LEU A 199 1.53 -9.54 4.23
CA LEU A 199 0.31 -10.26 3.85
C LEU A 199 0.04 -11.40 4.85
N PRO A 200 -1.15 -11.46 5.47
CA PRO A 200 -1.64 -12.66 6.13
C PRO A 200 -1.76 -13.80 5.13
N HIS A 201 -1.53 -15.04 5.57
CA HIS A 201 -1.54 -16.22 4.71
C HIS A 201 -2.91 -16.46 4.03
N GLU A 202 -3.98 -15.99 4.64
CA GLU A 202 -5.35 -16.13 4.14
C GLU A 202 -5.60 -15.28 2.89
N VAL A 203 -4.81 -14.23 2.67
CA VAL A 203 -4.98 -13.24 1.58
C VAL A 203 -3.69 -12.96 0.81
N ASP A 204 -2.63 -13.75 1.03
CA ASP A 204 -1.35 -13.63 0.33
C ASP A 204 -1.40 -14.16 -1.12
N GLY A 205 -2.42 -14.96 -1.43
CA GLY A 205 -2.62 -15.58 -2.74
C GLY A 205 -1.92 -16.92 -2.93
N SER A 206 -1.26 -17.47 -1.91
CA SER A 206 -0.63 -18.79 -2.01
C SER A 206 -1.64 -19.88 -2.38
N SER A 207 -2.89 -19.72 -1.93
CA SER A 207 -4.02 -20.64 -2.13
C SER A 207 -5.12 -20.06 -3.02
N GLY A 208 -4.80 -19.09 -3.89
CA GLY A 208 -5.78 -18.44 -4.76
C GLY A 208 -6.39 -19.39 -5.80
N SER A 209 -7.71 -19.34 -5.98
CA SER A 209 -8.45 -20.24 -6.90
C SER A 209 -8.13 -20.02 -8.38
N PHE A 210 -7.66 -18.83 -8.77
CA PHE A 210 -7.20 -18.56 -10.13
C PHE A 210 -5.67 -18.60 -10.24
N ARG A 211 -4.98 -19.14 -9.23
CA ARG A 211 -3.56 -19.46 -9.33
C ARG A 211 -3.40 -20.75 -10.14
N ALA A 212 -2.48 -20.74 -11.08
CA ALA A 212 -2.16 -21.93 -11.85
C ALA A 212 -1.37 -22.95 -10.99
N PRO A 213 -1.41 -24.26 -11.32
CA PRO A 213 -0.68 -25.29 -10.59
C PRO A 213 0.82 -24.96 -10.47
N ARG A 214 1.39 -25.12 -9.27
CA ARG A 214 2.76 -24.69 -8.93
C ARG A 214 3.81 -25.34 -9.82
N GLU A 215 3.56 -26.57 -10.24
CA GLU A 215 4.42 -27.40 -11.09
C GLU A 215 4.56 -26.83 -12.50
N THR A 216 3.57 -26.05 -12.94
CA THR A 216 3.56 -25.41 -14.27
C THR A 216 4.00 -23.96 -14.24
N CYS A 217 4.10 -23.36 -13.05
CA CYS A 217 4.46 -21.97 -12.86
C CYS A 217 5.96 -21.77 -13.10
N VAL A 218 6.30 -20.82 -13.99
CA VAL A 218 7.68 -20.49 -14.32
C VAL A 218 8.34 -19.65 -13.21
N LEU A 219 7.54 -18.97 -12.39
CA LEU A 219 8.03 -18.13 -11.31
C LEU A 219 8.41 -18.95 -10.08
N ALA A 220 9.48 -18.53 -9.40
CA ALA A 220 9.80 -19.00 -8.05
C ALA A 220 8.87 -18.40 -6.98
N ALA A 221 7.96 -17.48 -7.35
CA ALA A 221 7.07 -16.78 -6.44
C ALA A 221 6.03 -17.72 -5.79
N ASP A 222 5.95 -17.67 -4.47
CA ASP A 222 5.06 -18.51 -3.68
C ASP A 222 3.74 -17.82 -3.29
N ASN A 223 3.65 -16.50 -3.49
CA ASN A 223 2.48 -15.66 -3.24
C ASN A 223 2.36 -14.49 -4.24
N ASP A 224 1.26 -13.74 -4.18
CA ASP A 224 0.95 -12.68 -5.14
C ASP A 224 1.91 -11.50 -5.06
N TYR A 225 2.40 -11.19 -3.85
CA TYR A 225 3.36 -10.10 -3.64
C TYR A 225 4.67 -10.37 -4.37
N GLU A 226 5.22 -11.57 -4.21
CA GLU A 226 6.44 -12.00 -4.88
C GLU A 226 6.29 -12.06 -6.39
N ALA A 227 5.14 -12.51 -6.90
CA ALA A 227 4.87 -12.57 -8.32
C ALA A 227 4.82 -11.17 -8.96
N VAL A 228 4.17 -10.21 -8.28
CA VAL A 228 4.16 -8.81 -8.72
C VAL A 228 5.54 -8.18 -8.59
N GLN A 229 6.31 -8.49 -7.55
CA GLN A 229 7.68 -8.02 -7.41
C GLN A 229 8.57 -8.52 -8.55
N ALA A 230 8.44 -9.79 -8.95
CA ALA A 230 9.12 -10.34 -10.11
C ALA A 230 8.78 -9.58 -11.39
N TRP A 231 7.50 -9.29 -11.63
CA TRP A 231 7.07 -8.47 -12.78
C TRP A 231 7.69 -7.06 -12.78
N LEU A 232 7.70 -6.40 -11.62
CA LEU A 232 8.25 -5.05 -11.48
C LEU A 232 9.76 -5.00 -11.72
N SER A 233 10.48 -6.10 -11.52
CA SER A 233 11.92 -6.18 -11.77
C SER A 233 12.30 -6.17 -13.26
N LEU A 234 11.35 -6.44 -14.16
CA LEU A 234 11.56 -6.45 -15.62
C LEU A 234 11.77 -5.04 -16.22
N HIS A 235 11.49 -3.98 -15.47
CA HIS A 235 11.50 -2.61 -15.99
C HIS A 235 12.76 -1.86 -15.57
N GLU A 236 13.66 -1.62 -16.53
CA GLU A 236 14.92 -0.89 -16.31
C GLU A 236 14.72 0.58 -15.89
N SER A 237 13.65 1.22 -16.35
CA SER A 237 13.38 2.63 -16.03
C SER A 237 12.76 2.76 -14.65
N ALA A 238 13.49 3.40 -13.73
CA ALA A 238 13.01 3.71 -12.38
C ALA A 238 11.68 4.50 -12.38
N ALA A 239 11.42 5.34 -13.39
CA ALA A 239 10.16 6.08 -13.50
C ALA A 239 8.97 5.16 -13.88
N THR A 240 9.21 4.20 -14.77
CA THR A 240 8.20 3.20 -15.16
C THR A 240 7.92 2.26 -13.99
N GLN A 241 8.97 1.74 -13.35
CA GLN A 241 8.85 0.86 -12.19
C GLN A 241 8.06 1.52 -11.05
N ARG A 242 8.33 2.79 -10.72
CA ARG A 242 7.56 3.54 -9.71
C ARG A 242 6.08 3.66 -10.07
N THR A 243 5.78 3.94 -11.33
CA THR A 243 4.39 4.07 -11.80
C THR A 243 3.65 2.74 -11.71
N TYR A 244 4.28 1.67 -12.19
CA TYR A 244 3.68 0.34 -12.23
C TYR A 244 3.49 -0.24 -10.83
N ARG A 245 4.51 -0.09 -9.97
CA ARG A 245 4.43 -0.47 -8.54
C ARG A 245 3.28 0.24 -7.85
N LYS A 246 3.11 1.54 -8.09
CA LYS A 246 2.03 2.33 -7.49
C LYS A 246 0.66 1.81 -7.90
N GLU A 247 0.43 1.43 -9.17
CA GLU A 247 -0.88 0.89 -9.58
C GLU A 247 -1.11 -0.55 -9.08
N ALA A 248 -0.07 -1.39 -9.08
CA ALA A 248 -0.16 -2.75 -8.52
C ALA A 248 -0.39 -2.74 -7.00
N GLU A 249 0.31 -1.88 -6.27
CA GLU A 249 0.12 -1.62 -4.84
C GLU A 249 -1.32 -1.26 -4.51
N ARG A 250 -1.89 -0.29 -5.24
CA ARG A 250 -3.29 0.13 -5.05
C ARG A 250 -4.26 -1.02 -5.21
N LEU A 251 -4.04 -1.88 -6.20
CA LEU A 251 -4.91 -3.03 -6.43
C LEU A 251 -4.79 -4.06 -5.31
N ILE A 252 -3.57 -4.44 -4.92
CA ILE A 252 -3.35 -5.43 -3.84
C ILE A 252 -3.97 -4.94 -2.55
N LEU A 253 -3.71 -3.68 -2.17
CA LEU A 253 -4.27 -3.10 -0.97
C LEU A 253 -5.81 -3.11 -1.02
N TRP A 254 -6.40 -2.71 -2.15
CA TRP A 254 -7.86 -2.68 -2.29
C TRP A 254 -8.46 -4.08 -2.20
N ALA A 255 -7.86 -5.07 -2.88
CA ALA A 255 -8.31 -6.45 -2.85
C ALA A 255 -8.33 -7.00 -1.42
N ILE A 256 -7.28 -6.74 -0.65
CA ILE A 256 -7.18 -7.24 0.72
C ILE A 256 -8.11 -6.49 1.67
N VAL A 257 -8.07 -5.16 1.65
CA VAL A 257 -8.73 -4.31 2.65
C VAL A 257 -10.23 -4.18 2.38
N GLU A 258 -10.63 -4.01 1.12
CA GLU A 258 -12.05 -3.80 0.76
C GLU A 258 -12.76 -5.11 0.35
N ARG A 259 -12.03 -6.11 -0.15
CA ARG A 259 -12.64 -7.39 -0.57
C ARG A 259 -12.26 -8.58 0.30
N GLY A 260 -11.24 -8.48 1.15
CA GLY A 260 -10.73 -9.64 1.90
C GLY A 260 -10.19 -10.74 0.98
N ARG A 261 -9.73 -10.39 -0.22
CA ARG A 261 -9.31 -11.32 -1.27
C ARG A 261 -7.86 -11.10 -1.68
N ALA A 262 -7.19 -12.19 -2.02
CA ALA A 262 -5.92 -12.16 -2.71
C ALA A 262 -6.07 -11.65 -4.15
N LEU A 263 -4.97 -11.21 -4.76
CA LEU A 263 -4.96 -10.73 -6.14
C LEU A 263 -5.26 -11.85 -7.14
N SER A 264 -4.79 -13.07 -6.87
CA SER A 264 -5.09 -14.30 -7.61
C SER A 264 -6.49 -14.87 -7.37
N LEU A 265 -7.34 -14.19 -6.59
CA LEU A 265 -8.76 -14.53 -6.41
C LEU A 265 -9.71 -13.55 -7.12
N LEU A 266 -9.18 -12.51 -7.74
CA LEU A 266 -10.00 -11.45 -8.32
C LEU A 266 -10.76 -11.94 -9.56
N THR A 267 -12.05 -11.60 -9.62
CA THR A 267 -12.91 -11.86 -10.77
C THR A 267 -13.10 -10.60 -11.64
N THR A 268 -13.79 -10.75 -12.77
CA THR A 268 -14.17 -9.62 -13.62
C THR A 268 -15.07 -8.62 -12.88
N GLU A 269 -15.98 -9.09 -12.01
CA GLU A 269 -16.83 -8.26 -11.17
C GLU A 269 -15.99 -7.44 -10.18
N ASP A 270 -14.95 -8.04 -9.60
CA ASP A 270 -14.00 -7.33 -8.75
C ASP A 270 -13.27 -6.23 -9.54
N ALA A 271 -12.85 -6.51 -10.78
CA ALA A 271 -12.21 -5.51 -11.64
C ALA A 271 -13.15 -4.36 -12.03
N VAL A 272 -14.44 -4.65 -12.27
CA VAL A 272 -15.47 -3.63 -12.51
C VAL A 272 -15.69 -2.75 -11.27
N ALA A 273 -15.71 -3.36 -10.08
CA ALA A 273 -15.81 -2.63 -8.83
C ALA A 273 -14.56 -1.77 -8.57
N TYR A 274 -13.37 -2.31 -8.83
CA TYR A 274 -12.12 -1.56 -8.72
C TYR A 274 -12.07 -0.37 -9.68
N ARG A 275 -12.57 -0.51 -10.91
CA ARG A 275 -12.72 0.62 -11.85
C ARG A 275 -13.57 1.75 -11.25
N ALA A 276 -14.69 1.43 -10.60
CA ALA A 276 -15.52 2.42 -9.94
C ALA A 276 -14.79 3.06 -8.75
N PHE A 277 -14.13 2.24 -7.94
CA PHE A 277 -13.31 2.66 -6.81
C PHE A 277 -12.19 3.63 -7.21
N LEU A 278 -11.47 3.41 -8.32
CA LEU A 278 -10.43 4.32 -8.81
C LEU A 278 -10.95 5.75 -9.06
N ARG A 279 -12.22 5.89 -9.46
CA ARG A 279 -12.87 7.19 -9.69
C ARG A 279 -13.32 7.83 -8.38
N ARG A 280 -13.70 7.03 -7.39
CA ARG A 280 -14.18 7.47 -6.08
C ARG A 280 -13.68 6.50 -4.98
N PRO A 281 -12.43 6.63 -4.52
CA PRO A 281 -11.89 5.76 -3.48
C PRO A 281 -12.64 6.02 -2.17
N ALA A 282 -13.22 4.97 -1.59
CA ALA A 282 -14.01 5.05 -0.37
C ALA A 282 -13.68 3.88 0.57
N PRO A 283 -13.66 4.10 1.90
CA PRO A 283 -13.92 5.38 2.57
C PRO A 283 -12.73 6.36 2.47
N ALA A 284 -13.04 7.66 2.41
CA ALA A 284 -12.06 8.69 2.02
C ALA A 284 -10.91 8.85 3.03
N ASP A 285 -11.20 8.73 4.32
CA ASP A 285 -10.25 8.75 5.44
C ASP A 285 -9.17 7.66 5.36
N ARG A 286 -9.50 6.52 4.74
CA ARG A 286 -8.60 5.37 4.56
C ARG A 286 -7.79 5.43 3.27
N TRP A 287 -8.37 5.96 2.20
CA TRP A 287 -7.78 5.84 0.85
C TRP A 287 -7.24 7.15 0.29
N THR A 288 -7.76 8.29 0.74
CA THR A 288 -7.46 9.61 0.20
C THR A 288 -6.86 10.53 1.26
N GLY A 289 -5.87 11.33 0.88
CA GLY A 289 -5.23 12.29 1.77
C GLY A 289 -4.19 13.16 1.07
N PRO A 290 -3.66 14.20 1.74
CA PRO A 290 -2.60 15.03 1.17
C PRO A 290 -1.34 14.20 0.87
N LEU A 291 -0.47 14.73 0.00
CA LEU A 291 0.81 14.09 -0.30
C LEU A 291 1.67 14.00 0.97
N ARG A 292 1.96 12.78 1.40
CA ARG A 292 2.82 12.47 2.54
C ARG A 292 3.94 11.51 2.12
N PRO A 293 5.11 11.56 2.79
CA PRO A 293 6.16 10.55 2.60
C PRO A 293 5.64 9.14 2.87
N ARG A 294 6.15 8.13 2.17
CA ARG A 294 5.72 6.73 2.33
C ARG A 294 6.05 6.15 3.70
N SER A 295 7.02 6.70 4.42
CA SER A 295 7.32 6.33 5.81
C SER A 295 6.32 6.88 6.82
N SER A 296 5.44 7.81 6.42
CA SER A 296 4.48 8.44 7.32
C SER A 296 3.29 7.52 7.63
N PRO A 297 2.82 7.46 8.88
CA PRO A 297 1.58 6.76 9.23
C PRO A 297 0.32 7.41 8.61
N GLU A 298 0.40 8.69 8.23
CA GLU A 298 -0.67 9.41 7.51
C GLU A 298 -0.65 9.14 6.00
N TRP A 299 0.25 8.30 5.49
CA TRP A 299 0.33 8.04 4.06
C TRP A 299 -0.96 7.44 3.52
N ARG A 300 -1.37 7.91 2.34
CA ARG A 300 -2.54 7.41 1.61
C ARG A 300 -2.18 7.15 0.14
N PRO A 301 -2.71 6.08 -0.47
CA PRO A 301 -2.37 5.70 -1.85
C PRO A 301 -2.99 6.62 -2.91
N PHE A 302 -4.01 7.42 -2.55
CA PHE A 302 -4.64 8.41 -3.42
C PHE A 302 -4.58 9.80 -2.79
N VAL A 303 -4.39 10.82 -3.63
CA VAL A 303 -4.66 12.22 -3.23
C VAL A 303 -6.14 12.55 -3.37
N GLY A 304 -6.81 11.89 -4.31
CA GLY A 304 -8.23 11.99 -4.59
C GLY A 304 -8.61 11.01 -5.70
N GLY A 305 -9.87 11.07 -6.14
CA GLY A 305 -10.37 10.24 -7.25
C GLY A 305 -9.63 10.49 -8.57
N LEU A 306 -9.34 9.43 -9.32
CA LEU A 306 -8.64 9.53 -10.60
C LEU A 306 -9.55 10.09 -11.70
N SER A 307 -8.99 10.83 -12.65
CA SER A 307 -9.68 11.18 -13.90
C SER A 307 -9.97 9.94 -14.76
N ALA A 308 -10.89 10.02 -15.73
CA ALA A 308 -11.23 8.87 -16.59
C ALA A 308 -9.99 8.34 -17.33
N ARG A 309 -9.19 9.25 -17.91
CA ARG A 309 -7.90 8.95 -18.54
C ARG A 309 -6.90 8.29 -17.58
N SER A 310 -6.79 8.79 -16.35
CA SER A 310 -5.85 8.22 -15.35
C SER A 310 -6.30 6.84 -14.88
N ALA A 311 -7.61 6.63 -14.70
CA ALA A 311 -8.18 5.32 -14.37
C ALA A 311 -7.97 4.33 -15.53
N ALA A 312 -8.19 4.75 -16.78
CA ALA A 312 -7.95 3.91 -17.96
C ALA A 312 -6.47 3.50 -18.07
N HIS A 313 -5.55 4.43 -17.78
CA HIS A 313 -4.12 4.12 -17.74
C HIS A 313 -3.78 3.12 -16.63
N ALA A 314 -4.31 3.29 -15.43
CA ALA A 314 -4.12 2.34 -14.33
C ALA A 314 -4.63 0.93 -14.68
N LEU A 315 -5.84 0.82 -15.25
CA LEU A 315 -6.39 -0.48 -15.67
C LEU A 315 -5.58 -1.11 -16.82
N SER A 316 -5.02 -0.30 -17.72
CA SER A 316 -4.13 -0.81 -18.78
C SER A 316 -2.84 -1.40 -18.22
N ILE A 317 -2.25 -0.77 -17.20
CA ILE A 317 -1.07 -1.29 -16.48
C ILE A 317 -1.44 -2.62 -15.79
N LEU A 318 -2.57 -2.67 -15.08
CA LEU A 318 -3.02 -3.89 -14.40
C LEU A 318 -3.35 -5.02 -15.38
N GLY A 319 -3.96 -4.69 -16.52
CA GLY A 319 -4.17 -5.65 -17.60
C GLY A 319 -2.86 -6.16 -18.21
N ALA A 320 -1.79 -5.36 -18.25
CA ALA A 320 -0.46 -5.82 -18.66
C ALA A 320 0.20 -6.72 -17.60
N LEU A 321 0.06 -6.39 -16.31
CA LEU A 321 0.51 -7.24 -15.20
C LEU A 321 -0.12 -8.64 -15.29
N PHE A 322 -1.45 -8.73 -15.39
CA PHE A 322 -2.13 -10.03 -15.45
C PHE A 322 -1.83 -10.81 -16.72
N ARG A 323 -1.65 -10.14 -17.87
CA ARG A 323 -1.19 -10.83 -19.10
C ARG A 323 0.17 -11.49 -18.87
N TRP A 324 1.11 -10.77 -18.27
CA TRP A 324 2.42 -11.35 -17.96
C TRP A 324 2.31 -12.49 -16.93
N LEU A 325 1.51 -12.34 -15.88
CA LEU A 325 1.30 -13.41 -14.90
C LEU A 325 0.70 -14.68 -15.54
N ILE A 326 -0.14 -14.55 -16.57
CA ILE A 326 -0.66 -15.69 -17.34
C ILE A 326 0.44 -16.30 -18.21
N GLU A 327 1.25 -15.48 -18.89
CA GLU A 327 2.39 -15.96 -19.69
C GLU A 327 3.39 -16.76 -18.84
N GLN A 328 3.60 -16.34 -17.58
CA GLN A 328 4.44 -17.07 -16.63
C GLN A 328 3.74 -18.24 -15.94
N ARG A 329 2.48 -18.53 -16.32
CA ARG A 329 1.64 -19.56 -15.72
C ARG A 329 1.52 -19.42 -14.20
N TYR A 330 1.44 -18.18 -13.72
CA TYR A 330 1.15 -17.87 -12.33
C TYR A 330 -0.36 -17.71 -12.11
N ALA A 331 -1.04 -16.99 -13.01
CA ALA A 331 -2.49 -16.79 -12.98
C ALA A 331 -3.18 -17.48 -14.17
N LEU A 332 -4.41 -17.96 -13.98
CA LEU A 332 -5.20 -18.63 -15.00
C LEU A 332 -6.02 -17.67 -15.87
N ALA A 333 -6.34 -16.48 -15.35
CA ALA A 333 -7.21 -15.53 -16.02
C ALA A 333 -6.84 -14.07 -15.71
N ASN A 334 -7.23 -13.17 -16.61
CA ASN A 334 -7.04 -11.73 -16.44
C ASN A 334 -8.39 -11.08 -16.09
N PRO A 335 -8.62 -10.64 -14.84
CA PRO A 335 -9.88 -10.04 -14.43
C PRO A 335 -10.13 -8.68 -15.10
N PHE A 336 -9.09 -8.03 -15.62
CA PHE A 336 -9.17 -6.75 -16.32
C PHE A 336 -9.40 -6.89 -17.83
N ALA A 337 -9.47 -8.12 -18.36
CA ALA A 337 -9.80 -8.34 -19.76
C ALA A 337 -11.19 -7.77 -20.08
N GLY A 338 -11.26 -6.86 -21.06
CA GLY A 338 -12.53 -6.25 -21.50
C GLY A 338 -13.07 -5.12 -20.60
N VAL A 339 -12.42 -4.80 -19.48
CA VAL A 339 -12.83 -3.69 -18.61
C VAL A 339 -12.47 -2.35 -19.24
N LYS A 340 -13.45 -1.71 -19.89
CA LYS A 340 -13.29 -0.38 -20.51
C LYS A 340 -13.71 0.74 -19.55
N VAL A 341 -12.99 1.86 -19.59
CA VAL A 341 -13.45 3.13 -19.00
C VAL A 341 -14.20 3.88 -20.08
N ARG A 342 -15.48 4.19 -19.88
CA ARG A 342 -16.19 5.12 -20.76
C ARG A 342 -15.63 6.52 -20.50
N ASP A 343 -14.92 7.07 -21.49
CA ASP A 343 -14.64 8.50 -21.52
C ASP A 343 -15.99 9.21 -21.71
N GLY A 344 -16.43 9.99 -20.72
CA GLY A 344 -17.49 10.96 -20.93
C GLY A 344 -17.03 11.89 -22.04
N GLY A 345 -17.69 11.86 -23.20
CA GLY A 345 -17.25 12.52 -24.42
C GLY A 345 -16.85 13.96 -24.18
N LYS A 346 -15.55 14.24 -24.30
CA LYS A 346 -14.91 15.57 -24.44
C LYS A 346 -13.39 15.39 -24.67
N THR A 347 -13.00 14.38 -25.45
CA THR A 347 -11.59 14.06 -25.70
C THR A 347 -10.91 15.01 -26.69
N ALA A 348 -11.66 15.79 -27.47
CA ALA A 348 -11.10 16.70 -28.48
C ALA A 348 -10.77 18.11 -27.96
N ASP A 349 -11.51 18.66 -26.98
CA ASP A 349 -11.29 20.05 -26.49
C ASP A 349 -10.12 20.20 -25.50
N LEU A 350 -9.63 19.09 -24.93
CA LEU A 350 -8.72 19.13 -23.78
C LEU A 350 -7.24 19.37 -24.13
N ASP A 351 -6.81 19.19 -25.38
CA ASP A 351 -5.41 19.45 -25.78
C ASP A 351 -5.23 20.76 -26.56
N ALA A 352 -6.27 21.24 -27.27
CA ALA A 352 -6.33 22.59 -27.83
C ALA A 352 -6.14 23.67 -26.74
N SER A 353 -6.76 23.43 -25.58
CA SER A 353 -6.66 24.30 -24.41
C SER A 353 -5.28 24.31 -23.75
N ARG A 354 -4.33 23.45 -24.17
CA ARG A 354 -2.97 23.31 -23.62
C ARG A 354 -1.87 23.78 -24.56
N ALA A 355 -2.24 24.51 -25.61
CA ALA A 355 -1.34 25.21 -26.54
C ALA A 355 -1.67 26.71 -26.53
N PHE A 356 -0.69 27.58 -26.78
CA PHE A 356 -0.95 29.00 -27.02
C PHE A 356 -1.32 29.24 -28.49
N THR A 357 -2.21 30.20 -28.75
CA THR A 357 -2.42 30.72 -30.12
C THR A 357 -1.25 31.62 -30.52
N ASP A 358 -1.16 31.97 -31.80
CA ASP A 358 -0.08 32.83 -32.31
C ASP A 358 -0.04 34.19 -31.58
N GLY A 359 -1.22 34.78 -31.34
CA GLY A 359 -1.35 36.04 -30.60
C GLY A 359 -0.96 35.89 -29.13
N GLU A 360 -1.45 34.85 -28.45
CA GLU A 360 -1.09 34.56 -27.05
C GLU A 360 0.42 34.32 -26.91
N TRP A 361 1.03 33.56 -27.82
CA TRP A 361 2.46 33.27 -27.80
C TRP A 361 3.31 34.52 -28.06
N THR A 362 2.84 35.39 -28.95
CA THR A 362 3.48 36.70 -29.19
C THR A 362 3.50 37.53 -27.91
N LEU A 363 2.37 37.63 -27.20
CA LEU A 363 2.28 38.34 -25.93
C LEU A 363 3.22 37.74 -24.87
N VAL A 364 3.27 36.41 -24.77
CA VAL A 364 4.22 35.70 -23.88
C VAL A 364 5.67 36.08 -24.20
N ARG A 365 6.05 36.15 -25.48
CA ARG A 365 7.40 36.56 -25.88
C ARG A 365 7.68 38.03 -25.57
N THR A 366 6.73 38.92 -25.82
CA THR A 366 6.87 40.35 -25.46
C THR A 366 7.15 40.53 -23.97
N ILE A 367 6.48 39.76 -23.10
CA ILE A 367 6.75 39.78 -21.65
C ILE A 367 8.17 39.24 -21.37
N ALA A 368 8.59 38.18 -22.05
CA ALA A 368 9.92 37.59 -21.88
C ALA A 368 11.06 38.56 -22.27
N ASP A 369 10.85 39.41 -23.28
CA ASP A 369 11.81 40.42 -23.72
C ASP A 369 12.00 41.55 -22.70
N GLY A 370 10.99 41.82 -21.87
CA GLY A 370 11.03 42.84 -20.81
C GLY A 370 11.63 42.39 -19.47
N LEU A 371 12.01 41.11 -19.32
CA LEU A 371 12.37 40.55 -18.01
C LEU A 371 13.65 41.13 -17.39
N GLU A 372 14.56 41.67 -18.20
CA GLU A 372 15.84 42.22 -17.71
C GLU A 372 15.64 43.58 -17.02
N TRP A 373 14.58 44.29 -17.37
CA TRP A 373 14.34 45.68 -16.99
C TRP A 373 13.39 45.81 -15.81
N SER A 374 12.55 44.80 -15.63
CA SER A 374 11.50 44.76 -14.62
C SER A 374 11.38 43.32 -14.11
N TYR A 375 10.95 43.14 -12.86
CA TYR A 375 10.55 41.83 -12.29
C TYR A 375 11.65 40.91 -11.71
N GLY A 376 12.84 41.45 -11.38
CA GLY A 376 13.80 40.76 -10.51
C GLY A 376 14.45 39.52 -11.14
N TRP A 377 14.66 39.53 -12.45
CA TRP A 377 15.50 38.57 -13.17
C TRP A 377 16.89 39.16 -13.37
N SER A 378 17.93 38.38 -13.12
CA SER A 378 19.27 38.76 -13.58
C SER A 378 19.34 38.64 -15.10
N GLU A 379 20.17 39.47 -15.73
CA GLU A 379 20.37 39.46 -17.18
C GLU A 379 20.70 38.03 -17.71
N PRO A 380 21.63 37.25 -17.12
CA PRO A 380 21.85 35.86 -17.56
C PRO A 380 20.62 34.95 -17.43
N ALA A 381 19.77 35.16 -16.41
CA ALA A 381 18.57 34.36 -16.19
C ALA A 381 17.49 34.66 -17.22
N ALA A 382 17.29 35.94 -17.56
CA ALA A 382 16.34 36.35 -18.58
C ALA A 382 16.77 35.89 -19.99
N ARG A 383 18.05 36.04 -20.35
CA ARG A 383 18.60 35.50 -21.62
C ARG A 383 18.41 33.99 -21.74
N ARG A 384 18.70 33.23 -20.68
CA ARG A 384 18.46 31.78 -20.66
C ARG A 384 16.98 31.45 -20.85
N LEU A 385 16.09 32.20 -20.22
CA LEU A 385 14.66 31.97 -20.36
C LEU A 385 14.17 32.26 -21.79
N ARG A 386 14.59 33.36 -22.41
CA ARG A 386 14.26 33.67 -23.81
C ARG A 386 14.73 32.55 -24.74
N PHE A 387 15.97 32.09 -24.57
CA PHE A 387 16.48 30.92 -25.28
C PHE A 387 15.62 29.67 -25.09
N LEU A 388 15.21 29.36 -23.86
CA LEU A 388 14.36 28.21 -23.55
C LEU A 388 12.99 28.31 -24.23
N LEU A 389 12.38 29.51 -24.25
CA LEU A 389 11.08 29.74 -24.89
C LEU A 389 11.19 29.59 -26.41
N ASP A 390 12.16 30.25 -27.04
CA ASP A 390 12.32 30.24 -28.49
C ASP A 390 12.73 28.87 -29.02
N VAL A 391 13.71 28.21 -28.43
CA VAL A 391 14.09 26.86 -28.84
C VAL A 391 12.97 25.88 -28.52
N GLY A 392 12.34 25.96 -27.34
CA GLY A 392 11.23 25.09 -26.98
C GLY A 392 10.05 25.16 -27.95
N PHE A 393 9.69 26.37 -28.36
CA PHE A 393 8.64 26.63 -29.36
C PHE A 393 9.06 26.27 -30.78
N ALA A 394 10.28 26.58 -31.19
CA ALA A 394 10.75 26.34 -32.55
C ALA A 394 11.00 24.85 -32.85
N THR A 395 11.36 24.07 -31.84
CA THR A 395 11.79 22.66 -32.02
C THR A 395 10.80 21.64 -31.45
N GLY A 396 9.91 22.04 -30.53
CA GLY A 396 8.99 21.12 -29.88
C GLY A 396 9.66 20.03 -29.03
N LEU A 397 10.90 20.25 -28.56
CA LEU A 397 11.63 19.30 -27.72
C LEU A 397 10.93 19.05 -26.37
N ARG A 398 11.13 17.87 -25.79
CA ARG A 398 10.77 17.63 -24.38
C ARG A 398 11.80 18.31 -23.49
N ALA A 399 11.37 18.76 -22.32
CA ALA A 399 12.26 19.35 -21.31
C ALA A 399 13.51 18.50 -21.02
N SER A 400 13.35 17.18 -20.89
CA SER A 400 14.47 16.27 -20.63
C SER A 400 15.47 16.18 -21.78
N GLU A 401 15.03 16.38 -23.02
CA GLU A 401 15.91 16.35 -24.19
C GLU A 401 16.66 17.66 -24.33
N LEU A 402 15.98 18.79 -24.08
CA LEU A 402 16.61 20.11 -24.07
C LEU A 402 17.67 20.23 -22.97
N VAL A 403 17.40 19.69 -21.78
CA VAL A 403 18.34 19.61 -20.65
C VAL A 403 19.54 18.71 -20.94
N GLY A 404 19.29 17.58 -21.63
CA GLY A 404 20.33 16.60 -21.91
C GLY A 404 21.19 16.91 -23.14
N ALA A 405 20.80 17.88 -23.96
CA ALA A 405 21.49 18.23 -25.20
C ALA A 405 22.81 18.97 -24.94
N LYS A 406 23.82 18.65 -25.76
CA LYS A 406 25.14 19.26 -25.76
C LYS A 406 25.45 19.87 -27.13
N LEU A 407 26.47 20.72 -27.21
CA LEU A 407 26.88 21.34 -28.48
C LEU A 407 27.30 20.32 -29.55
N LYS A 408 27.92 19.20 -29.16
CA LYS A 408 28.24 18.10 -30.10
C LYS A 408 27.03 17.44 -30.74
N ASP A 409 25.86 17.58 -30.15
CA ASP A 409 24.64 16.98 -30.68
C ASP A 409 24.04 17.84 -31.80
N VAL A 410 24.59 19.03 -32.08
CA VAL A 410 24.16 19.91 -33.17
C VAL A 410 25.07 19.70 -34.38
N GLU A 411 24.48 19.22 -35.47
CA GLU A 411 25.21 18.90 -36.71
C GLU A 411 24.57 19.60 -37.90
N ALA A 412 25.40 20.08 -38.83
CA ALA A 412 24.94 20.56 -40.13
C ALA A 412 24.90 19.40 -41.12
N ASN A 413 23.82 19.28 -41.90
CA ASN A 413 23.80 18.36 -43.03
C ASN A 413 24.58 18.94 -44.24
N PRO A 414 24.81 18.16 -45.31
CA PRO A 414 25.53 18.63 -46.50
C PRO A 414 24.90 19.85 -47.21
N ARG A 415 23.63 20.17 -46.91
CA ARG A 415 22.92 21.35 -47.43
C ARG A 415 23.05 22.58 -46.52
N GLY A 416 23.80 22.47 -45.42
CA GLY A 416 23.98 23.55 -44.44
C GLY A 416 22.81 23.71 -43.47
N GLU A 417 21.87 22.76 -43.42
CA GLU A 417 20.75 22.80 -42.48
C GLU A 417 21.19 22.18 -41.14
N TYR A 418 20.89 22.86 -40.03
CA TYR A 418 21.26 22.40 -38.70
C TYR A 418 20.21 21.46 -38.10
N TRP A 419 20.69 20.39 -37.48
CA TRP A 419 19.89 19.37 -36.82
C TRP A 419 20.40 19.14 -35.41
N LEU A 420 19.49 18.96 -34.46
CA LEU A 420 19.82 18.52 -33.10
C LEU A 420 19.52 17.03 -32.96
N HIS A 421 20.55 16.27 -32.65
CA HIS A 421 20.49 14.84 -32.35
C HIS A 421 20.08 14.64 -30.89
N VAL A 422 19.06 13.83 -30.65
CA VAL A 422 18.43 13.70 -29.34
C VAL A 422 18.24 12.24 -28.97
N LYS A 423 18.58 11.92 -27.71
CA LYS A 423 18.31 10.61 -27.13
C LYS A 423 16.95 10.64 -26.45
N GLY A 424 15.94 10.09 -27.12
CA GLY A 424 14.56 10.07 -26.63
C GLY A 424 14.27 9.01 -25.55
N LYS A 425 13.03 9.01 -25.05
CA LYS A 425 12.51 7.99 -24.10
C LYS A 425 12.74 6.58 -24.68
N GLY A 426 13.45 5.73 -23.95
CA GLY A 426 13.81 4.36 -24.36
C GLY A 426 15.08 4.25 -25.21
N ARG A 427 16.01 5.22 -25.12
CA ARG A 427 17.29 5.26 -25.86
C ARG A 427 17.17 5.28 -27.39
N LYS A 428 15.97 5.52 -27.95
CA LYS A 428 15.81 5.71 -29.39
C LYS A 428 16.43 7.04 -29.81
N SER A 429 17.45 6.96 -30.66
CA SER A 429 18.07 8.12 -31.31
C SER A 429 17.08 8.76 -32.28
N GLY A 430 17.00 10.08 -32.27
CA GLY A 430 16.23 10.86 -33.25
C GLY A 430 16.94 12.17 -33.55
N LYS A 431 16.42 12.92 -34.52
CA LYS A 431 16.91 14.25 -34.86
C LYS A 431 15.74 15.22 -35.00
N VAL A 432 15.97 16.48 -34.68
CA VAL A 432 15.00 17.57 -34.74
C VAL A 432 15.62 18.69 -35.54
N ALA A 433 14.88 19.27 -36.47
CA ALA A 433 15.39 20.39 -37.26
C ALA A 433 15.57 21.63 -36.38
N LEU A 434 16.65 22.37 -36.59
CA LEU A 434 16.88 23.68 -35.97
C LEU A 434 16.55 24.76 -37.00
N PRO A 435 15.30 25.25 -37.04
CA PRO A 435 14.94 26.34 -37.95
C PRO A 435 15.68 27.63 -37.59
N PRO A 436 15.69 28.64 -38.48
CA PRO A 436 16.39 29.92 -38.24
C PRO A 436 16.07 30.55 -36.89
N LEU A 437 14.81 30.46 -36.43
CA LEU A 437 14.40 30.95 -35.10
C LEU A 437 15.18 30.26 -33.97
N ALA A 438 15.31 28.93 -34.00
CA ALA A 438 16.04 28.17 -32.99
C ALA A 438 17.55 28.44 -33.06
N TRP A 439 18.09 28.53 -34.29
CA TRP A 439 19.51 28.80 -34.53
C TRP A 439 19.93 30.19 -34.04
N ASN A 440 19.12 31.21 -34.32
CA ASN A 440 19.38 32.57 -33.88
C ASN A 440 19.32 32.67 -32.34
N ALA A 441 18.32 32.04 -31.72
CA ALA A 441 18.22 31.96 -30.26
C ALA A 441 19.44 31.27 -29.65
N LEU A 442 19.91 30.15 -30.23
CA LEU A 442 21.13 29.47 -29.80
C LEU A 442 22.35 30.37 -29.92
N SER A 443 22.53 31.03 -31.05
CA SER A 443 23.68 31.91 -31.30
C SER A 443 23.74 33.06 -30.30
N GLN A 444 22.61 33.73 -30.04
CA GLN A 444 22.52 34.80 -29.05
C GLN A 444 22.79 34.29 -27.63
N TYR A 445 22.28 33.10 -27.29
CA TYR A 445 22.49 32.51 -25.97
C TYR A 445 23.95 32.08 -25.74
N LEU A 446 24.62 31.54 -26.75
CA LEU A 446 26.03 31.20 -26.67
C LEU A 446 26.89 32.45 -26.51
N LEU A 447 26.61 33.50 -27.29
CA LEU A 447 27.28 34.78 -27.17
C LEU A 447 27.12 35.36 -25.75
N ALA A 448 25.91 35.32 -25.20
CA ALA A 448 25.62 35.78 -23.84
C ALA A 448 26.36 34.99 -22.74
N ARG A 449 26.76 33.74 -23.03
CA ARG A 449 27.58 32.90 -22.15
C ARG A 449 29.08 33.06 -22.37
N GLY A 450 29.50 33.94 -23.28
CA GLY A 450 30.89 34.07 -23.70
C GLY A 450 31.43 32.86 -24.47
N LEU A 451 30.54 32.07 -25.09
CA LEU A 451 30.90 30.88 -25.85
C LEU A 451 30.99 31.20 -27.35
N PRO A 452 31.84 30.47 -28.12
CA PRO A 452 31.89 30.62 -29.57
C PRO A 452 30.54 30.31 -30.22
N ILE A 453 30.14 31.09 -31.22
CA ILE A 453 28.92 30.84 -32.01
C ILE A 453 29.18 29.93 -33.22
N THR A 454 30.44 29.74 -33.60
CA THR A 454 30.84 28.90 -34.73
C THR A 454 30.99 27.43 -34.28
N PRO A 455 30.28 26.47 -34.90
CA PRO A 455 30.34 25.06 -34.53
C PRO A 455 31.75 24.46 -34.43
N ALA A 456 32.64 24.84 -35.35
CA ALA A 456 34.02 24.36 -35.37
C ALA A 456 34.86 24.75 -34.14
N ARG A 457 34.40 25.73 -33.34
CA ARG A 457 35.06 26.19 -32.11
C ARG A 457 34.36 25.72 -30.84
N TRP A 458 33.30 24.94 -30.94
CA TRP A 458 32.56 24.47 -29.77
C TRP A 458 33.35 23.41 -29.00
N GLN A 459 33.32 23.53 -27.68
CA GLN A 459 33.71 22.42 -26.81
C GLN A 459 32.59 21.37 -26.87
N PRO A 460 32.86 20.13 -27.31
CA PRO A 460 31.81 19.15 -27.64
C PRO A 460 30.86 18.85 -26.48
N ASP A 461 31.39 18.77 -25.25
CA ASP A 461 30.62 18.35 -24.08
C ASP A 461 29.86 19.47 -23.36
N THR A 462 29.96 20.71 -23.85
CA THR A 462 29.27 21.87 -23.29
C THR A 462 27.75 21.69 -23.38
N PRO A 463 27.02 21.81 -22.25
CA PRO A 463 25.57 21.75 -22.25
C PRO A 463 24.95 22.87 -23.07
N LEU A 464 23.91 22.52 -23.84
CA LEU A 464 23.14 23.49 -24.62
C LEU A 464 22.45 24.50 -23.70
N VAL A 465 21.92 24.05 -22.56
CA VAL A 465 21.38 24.92 -21.49
C VAL A 465 22.26 24.84 -20.23
N GLY A 466 22.96 25.93 -19.92
CA GLY A 466 23.82 26.02 -18.75
C GLY A 466 23.06 26.24 -17.43
N ASN A 467 23.65 25.79 -16.32
CA ASN A 467 23.32 26.32 -15.00
C ASN A 467 23.81 27.79 -14.88
N LEU A 468 23.38 28.49 -13.82
CA LEU A 468 23.81 29.87 -13.54
C LEU A 468 24.50 29.96 -12.17
N ASP A 469 24.87 28.82 -11.60
CA ASP A 469 25.58 28.75 -10.33
C ASP A 469 27.09 28.92 -10.60
N GLU A 470 27.91 29.10 -9.56
CA GLU A 470 29.35 29.42 -9.68
C GLU A 470 30.13 28.43 -10.58
N ASP A 471 29.69 27.16 -10.64
CA ASP A 471 30.16 26.16 -11.62
C ASP A 471 29.36 26.24 -12.94
N ALA A 472 29.53 27.32 -13.71
CA ALA A 472 28.84 27.59 -14.98
C ALA A 472 29.06 26.55 -16.11
N ALA A 473 29.88 25.53 -15.86
CA ALA A 473 30.16 24.42 -16.77
C ALA A 473 29.06 23.32 -16.74
N GLY A 474 28.17 23.34 -15.74
CA GLY A 474 27.13 22.34 -15.55
C GLY A 474 25.87 22.55 -16.39
N ALA A 475 25.10 21.49 -16.63
CA ALA A 475 23.78 21.58 -17.26
C ALA A 475 22.72 22.01 -16.25
N ILE A 476 21.69 22.75 -16.69
CA ILE A 476 20.50 22.98 -15.86
C ILE A 476 19.80 21.65 -15.56
N SER A 477 19.28 21.45 -14.34
CA SER A 477 18.48 20.24 -14.06
C SER A 477 17.05 20.37 -14.61
N SER A 478 16.40 19.23 -14.92
CA SER A 478 14.99 19.20 -15.34
C SER A 478 14.04 19.85 -14.32
N VAL A 479 14.35 19.70 -13.02
CA VAL A 479 13.59 20.32 -11.93
C VAL A 479 13.76 21.84 -11.96
N ARG A 480 14.99 22.33 -12.14
CA ARG A 480 15.28 23.76 -12.22
C ARG A 480 14.67 24.38 -13.47
N LEU A 481 14.72 23.71 -14.62
CA LEU A 481 14.05 24.16 -15.84
C LEU A 481 12.55 24.34 -15.64
N TRP A 482 11.89 23.34 -15.01
CA TRP A 482 10.47 23.45 -14.69
C TRP A 482 10.18 24.63 -13.75
N ALA A 483 10.99 24.82 -12.71
CA ALA A 483 10.81 25.91 -11.75
C ALA A 483 10.98 27.29 -12.41
N VAL A 484 11.96 27.45 -13.30
CA VAL A 484 12.21 28.69 -14.04
C VAL A 484 11.04 29.04 -14.95
N LEU A 485 10.56 28.09 -15.77
CA LEU A 485 9.40 28.31 -16.63
C LEU A 485 8.12 28.56 -15.81
N ARG A 486 7.94 27.84 -14.70
CA ARG A 486 6.78 28.01 -13.81
C ARG A 486 6.76 29.40 -13.20
N ARG A 487 7.90 29.89 -12.70
CA ARG A 487 8.05 31.27 -12.19
C ARG A 487 7.64 32.27 -13.27
N PHE A 488 8.19 32.13 -14.48
CA PHE A 488 7.88 33.04 -15.58
C PHE A 488 6.40 33.04 -15.95
N PHE A 489 5.77 31.88 -16.15
CA PHE A 489 4.36 31.83 -16.53
C PHE A 489 3.43 32.39 -15.45
N LEU A 490 3.74 32.20 -14.16
CA LEU A 490 2.98 32.82 -13.07
C LEU A 490 3.10 34.33 -13.08
N GLN A 491 4.33 34.85 -13.24
CA GLN A 491 4.57 36.28 -13.32
C GLN A 491 3.91 36.91 -14.56
N ALA A 492 3.99 36.24 -15.71
CA ALA A 492 3.30 36.69 -16.93
C ALA A 492 1.78 36.70 -16.74
N ALA A 493 1.22 35.72 -16.01
CA ALA A 493 -0.20 35.69 -15.68
C ALA A 493 -0.60 36.88 -14.80
N GLU A 494 0.19 37.21 -13.78
CA GLU A 494 -0.05 38.35 -12.90
C GLU A 494 -0.03 39.68 -13.67
N LEU A 495 0.90 39.85 -14.60
CA LEU A 495 1.06 41.09 -15.38
C LEU A 495 -0.12 41.38 -16.31
N ILE A 496 -0.72 40.33 -16.88
CA ILE A 496 -1.80 40.48 -17.86
C ILE A 496 -3.18 40.19 -17.28
N GLU A 497 -3.30 39.89 -15.98
CA GLU A 497 -4.57 39.48 -15.36
C GLU A 497 -5.68 40.49 -15.61
N ALA A 498 -5.37 41.78 -15.50
CA ALA A 498 -6.34 42.86 -15.69
C ALA A 498 -6.87 42.93 -17.13
N ASP A 499 -5.99 42.76 -18.12
CA ASP A 499 -6.31 42.97 -19.54
C ASP A 499 -6.73 41.67 -20.25
N HIS A 500 -6.23 40.53 -19.79
CA HIS A 500 -6.41 39.21 -20.41
C HIS A 500 -6.64 38.07 -19.38
N PRO A 501 -7.72 38.12 -18.56
CA PRO A 501 -8.00 37.09 -17.55
C PRO A 501 -7.98 35.63 -18.08
N PRO A 502 -8.56 35.32 -19.26
CA PRO A 502 -8.54 33.95 -19.77
C PRO A 502 -7.13 33.43 -20.08
N LEU A 503 -6.25 34.29 -20.59
CA LEU A 503 -4.86 33.93 -20.88
C LEU A 503 -4.04 33.84 -19.59
N ALA A 504 -4.28 34.70 -18.61
CA ALA A 504 -3.62 34.61 -17.32
C ALA A 504 -3.91 33.26 -16.62
N ASP A 505 -5.17 32.83 -16.62
CA ASP A 505 -5.57 31.52 -16.13
C ASP A 505 -4.91 30.36 -16.90
N LYS A 506 -4.76 30.54 -18.22
CA LYS A 506 -4.07 29.60 -19.09
C LYS A 506 -2.57 29.49 -18.73
N LEU A 507 -1.91 30.63 -18.51
CA LEU A 507 -0.51 30.72 -18.06
C LEU A 507 -0.28 30.10 -16.67
N ARG A 508 -1.19 30.30 -15.70
CA ARG A 508 -1.12 29.64 -14.37
C ARG A 508 -1.12 28.11 -14.46
N ARG A 509 -1.72 27.56 -15.51
CA ARG A 509 -1.78 26.10 -15.78
C ARG A 509 -0.65 25.60 -16.68
N ALA A 510 0.12 26.52 -17.28
CA ALA A 510 1.17 26.17 -18.21
C ALA A 510 2.27 25.34 -17.55
N SER A 511 2.82 24.42 -18.33
CA SER A 511 3.92 23.55 -17.96
C SER A 511 4.94 23.47 -19.11
N THR A 512 6.06 22.81 -18.87
CA THR A 512 7.11 22.60 -19.88
C THR A 512 6.62 21.98 -21.19
N HIS A 513 5.50 21.24 -21.17
CA HIS A 513 4.95 20.59 -22.36
C HIS A 513 4.12 21.52 -23.24
N TRP A 514 3.70 22.68 -22.73
CA TRP A 514 2.85 23.62 -23.46
C TRP A 514 3.56 24.23 -24.66
N MET A 515 4.86 24.52 -24.58
CA MET A 515 5.64 25.00 -25.73
C MET A 515 5.64 23.99 -26.87
N ARG A 516 5.66 22.69 -26.54
CA ARG A 516 5.60 21.62 -27.53
C ARG A 516 4.21 21.48 -28.14
N HIS A 517 3.14 21.60 -27.35
CA HIS A 517 1.79 21.65 -27.90
C HIS A 517 1.61 22.88 -28.81
N THR A 518 2.14 24.02 -28.38
CA THR A 518 2.16 25.28 -29.15
C THR A 518 2.93 25.12 -30.44
N HIS A 519 4.11 24.49 -30.43
CA HIS A 519 4.87 24.13 -31.65
C HIS A 519 4.03 23.31 -32.63
N ALA A 520 3.39 22.24 -32.14
CA ALA A 520 2.60 21.34 -32.97
C ALA A 520 1.42 22.05 -33.63
N THR A 521 0.65 22.80 -32.84
CA THR A 521 -0.49 23.59 -33.33
C THR A 521 -0.03 24.68 -34.29
N TYR A 522 1.04 25.42 -33.95
CA TYR A 522 1.62 26.47 -34.80
C TYR A 522 2.08 25.93 -36.15
N ALA A 523 2.86 24.85 -36.17
CA ALA A 523 3.39 24.27 -37.39
C ALA A 523 2.26 23.79 -38.33
N LEU A 524 1.25 23.11 -37.79
CA LEU A 524 0.08 22.67 -38.58
C LEU A 524 -0.80 23.84 -39.04
N ALA A 525 -0.92 24.90 -38.23
CA ALA A 525 -1.63 26.11 -38.61
C ALA A 525 -0.96 26.78 -39.83
N HIS A 526 0.37 26.79 -39.87
CA HIS A 526 1.21 27.38 -40.90
C HIS A 526 1.59 26.42 -42.05
N GLY A 527 0.85 25.31 -42.22
CA GLY A 527 0.95 24.46 -43.40
C GLY A 527 2.04 23.39 -43.37
N ALA A 528 2.66 23.11 -42.21
CA ALA A 528 3.52 21.94 -42.09
C ALA A 528 2.69 20.65 -42.20
N GLU A 529 3.22 19.67 -42.92
CA GLU A 529 2.59 18.35 -43.06
C GLU A 529 2.52 17.60 -41.73
N LEU A 530 1.43 16.85 -41.52
CA LEU A 530 1.20 16.09 -40.28
C LEU A 530 2.32 15.08 -40.00
N THR A 531 2.87 14.47 -41.05
CA THR A 531 4.00 13.54 -40.98
C THR A 531 5.27 14.25 -40.53
N THR A 532 5.56 15.43 -41.07
CA THR A 532 6.69 16.27 -40.67
C THR A 532 6.60 16.66 -39.19
N VAL A 533 5.43 17.11 -38.73
CA VAL A 533 5.21 17.46 -37.32
C VAL A 533 5.33 16.22 -36.42
N ARG A 534 4.78 15.06 -36.83
CA ARG A 534 4.93 13.78 -36.10
C ARG A 534 6.40 13.42 -35.93
N ASP A 535 7.18 13.51 -37.00
CA ASP A 535 8.58 13.08 -37.02
C ASP A 535 9.46 14.04 -36.23
N ASN A 536 9.24 15.36 -36.35
CA ASN A 536 9.93 16.38 -35.56
C ASN A 536 9.63 16.23 -34.05
N LEU A 537 8.37 15.96 -33.72
CA LEU A 537 7.95 15.66 -32.35
C LEU A 537 8.39 14.26 -31.89
N ARG A 538 8.77 13.35 -32.80
CA ARG A 538 9.12 11.95 -32.52
C ARG A 538 7.99 11.19 -31.82
N HIS A 539 6.77 11.35 -32.34
CA HIS A 539 5.62 10.54 -31.93
C HIS A 539 5.67 9.14 -32.57
N ALA A 540 5.41 8.10 -31.77
CA ALA A 540 5.41 6.72 -32.25
C ALA A 540 4.22 6.38 -33.15
N SER A 541 3.15 7.18 -33.12
CA SER A 541 1.96 7.00 -33.94
C SER A 541 1.47 8.35 -34.46
N ILE A 542 0.97 8.35 -35.70
CA ILE A 542 0.34 9.52 -36.30
C ILE A 542 -0.93 9.94 -35.56
N SER A 543 -1.62 8.99 -34.91
CA SER A 543 -2.80 9.26 -34.07
C SER A 543 -2.46 10.16 -32.87
N THR A 544 -1.22 10.14 -32.38
CA THR A 544 -0.78 11.05 -31.32
C THR A 544 -0.55 12.48 -31.85
N THR A 545 -0.31 12.65 -33.14
CA THR A 545 -0.19 13.97 -33.77
C THR A 545 -1.52 14.48 -34.31
N SER A 546 -2.44 13.58 -34.67
CA SER A 546 -3.78 13.98 -35.15
C SER A 546 -4.61 14.70 -34.08
N ILE A 547 -4.24 14.59 -32.80
CA ILE A 547 -4.87 15.36 -31.71
C ILE A 547 -4.70 16.89 -31.89
N TYR A 548 -3.69 17.34 -32.65
CA TYR A 548 -3.44 18.75 -32.93
C TYR A 548 -4.14 19.25 -34.20
N LEU A 549 -4.81 18.35 -34.93
CA LEU A 549 -5.69 18.76 -36.01
C LEU A 549 -6.96 19.31 -35.37
N HIS A 550 -6.91 20.60 -35.07
CA HIS A 550 -8.08 21.40 -34.82
C HIS A 550 -8.76 21.51 -36.17
N SER A 551 -9.89 20.82 -36.35
CA SER A 551 -10.79 21.22 -37.39
C SER A 551 -11.46 22.51 -36.97
N ASP A 552 -10.79 23.62 -37.23
CA ASP A 552 -11.51 24.86 -37.42
C ASP A 552 -12.43 24.60 -38.62
N ASP A 553 -13.73 24.47 -38.38
CA ASP A 553 -14.72 24.22 -39.41
C ASP A 553 -14.63 25.26 -40.53
N THR A 554 -14.17 26.46 -40.20
CA THR A 554 -13.85 27.53 -41.16
C THR A 554 -12.67 27.16 -42.06
N LYS A 555 -11.59 26.61 -41.51
CA LYS A 555 -10.41 26.13 -42.27
C LYS A 555 -10.77 24.92 -43.11
N ARG A 556 -11.55 23.99 -42.58
CA ARG A 556 -12.08 22.83 -43.31
C ARG A 556 -12.96 23.29 -44.48
N ALA A 557 -13.91 24.20 -44.24
CA ALA A 557 -14.77 24.75 -45.28
C ALA A 557 -13.96 25.48 -46.36
N ARG A 558 -12.97 26.30 -45.99
CA ARG A 558 -12.06 26.97 -46.96
C ARG A 558 -11.19 25.99 -47.75
N GLN A 559 -10.64 24.97 -47.11
CA GLN A 559 -9.84 23.95 -47.79
C GLN A 559 -10.68 23.11 -48.76
N MET A 560 -11.88 22.71 -48.35
CA MET A 560 -12.84 22.02 -49.24
C MET A 560 -13.29 22.95 -50.38
N ALA A 561 -13.60 24.21 -50.08
CA ALA A 561 -13.95 25.19 -51.11
C ALA A 561 -12.79 25.47 -52.08
N GLY A 562 -11.54 25.51 -51.61
CA GLY A 562 -10.37 25.68 -52.48
C GLY A 562 -10.04 24.43 -53.30
N ALA A 563 -10.18 23.23 -52.72
CA ALA A 563 -9.91 21.96 -53.40
C ALA A 563 -10.95 21.63 -54.48
N PHE A 564 -12.18 22.10 -54.32
CA PHE A 564 -13.30 21.80 -55.22
C PHE A 564 -13.91 23.05 -55.90
N GLY A 565 -13.31 24.25 -55.73
CA GLY A 565 -13.88 25.53 -56.18
C GLY A 565 -13.36 26.05 -57.52
N SER A 566 -12.30 25.46 -58.08
CA SER A 566 -11.82 25.78 -59.43
C SER A 566 -12.43 24.82 -60.44
N GLY A 567 -13.67 25.10 -60.82
CA GLY A 567 -14.43 24.29 -61.77
C GLY A 567 -15.76 24.93 -62.16
N ARG A 568 -15.74 26.19 -62.61
CA ARG A 568 -16.71 26.77 -63.54
C ARG A 568 -16.01 27.76 -64.45
#